data_AF-A0A2V9S7F0-F1
#
_entry.id   AF-A0A2V9S7F0-F1
#
_cell.length_a   1.000
_cell.length_b   1.000
_cell.length_c   1.000
_cell.angle_alpha   90.00
_cell.angle_beta   90.00
_cell.angle_gamma   90.00
#
_symmetry.space_group_name_H-M   'P 1'
#
loop_
_entity.id
_entity.type
_entity.pdbx_description
1 polymer ?
#
loop_
_entity_poly.entity_id
_entity_poly.type
_entity_poly.pdbx_seq_one_letter_code
_entity_poly.pdbx_strand_id
1 'polypeptide(L)'
;MALWIICSTCFALGQQMQEGRLMRFPDIYKDKIAFMYGGDLWLASSNGGVARQITSHSGRELFPKFSPDGKWIAFTAQYDGNFNVYVMPSDGGQPKQLTFYQGSATPLSDRMGIHNEVVT
;
A
#
# COMPACT_ATOMS: atom_id res chain seq x y z
N MET A 1 29.36 50.51 24.16
CA MET A 1 27.98 50.04 23.95
C MET A 1 27.97 49.27 22.65
N ALA A 2 28.10 47.94 22.70
CA ALA A 2 28.18 47.08 21.51
C ALA A 2 26.84 46.35 21.36
N LEU A 3 26.15 46.58 20.25
CA LEU A 3 24.85 46.01 19.95
C LEU A 3 25.06 44.72 19.14
N TRP A 4 24.78 43.57 19.76
CA TRP A 4 24.78 42.28 19.07
C TRP A 4 23.42 42.07 18.40
N ILE A 5 23.40 42.02 17.07
CA ILE A 5 22.24 41.60 16.30
C ILE A 5 22.19 40.07 16.35
N ILE A 6 21.27 39.53 17.15
CA ILE A 6 20.97 38.09 17.11
C ILE A 6 20.08 37.87 15.89
N CYS A 7 20.68 37.35 14.81
CA CYS A 7 19.93 36.85 13.66
C CYS A 7 19.23 35.56 14.09
N SER A 8 17.95 35.63 14.41
CA SER A 8 17.12 34.44 14.64
C SER A 8 16.95 33.69 13.33
N THR A 9 17.70 32.60 13.15
CA THR A 9 17.40 31.62 12.10
C THR A 9 16.09 30.93 12.45
N CYS A 10 15.03 31.30 11.76
CA CYS A 10 13.76 30.60 11.83
C CYS A 10 13.94 29.26 11.10
N PHE A 11 14.06 28.16 11.86
CA PHE A 11 13.98 26.82 11.29
C PHE A 11 12.53 26.58 10.87
N ALA A 12 12.22 26.77 9.59
CA ALA A 12 11.00 26.24 9.02
C ALA A 12 11.12 24.71 9.05
N LEU A 13 10.42 24.06 9.97
CA LEU A 13 10.10 22.64 9.86
C LEU A 13 9.30 22.48 8.57
N GLY A 14 9.97 22.08 7.50
CA GLY A 14 9.30 21.61 6.30
C GLY A 14 8.47 20.40 6.70
N GLN A 15 7.17 20.56 6.88
CA GLN A 15 6.28 19.41 6.90
C GLN A 15 6.38 18.81 5.50
N GLN A 16 6.99 17.63 5.40
CA GLN A 16 6.94 16.85 4.18
C GLN A 16 5.46 16.59 3.92
N MET A 17 4.93 17.30 2.92
CA MET A 17 3.54 17.18 2.51
C MET A 17 3.31 15.71 2.22
N GLN A 18 2.46 15.06 3.01
CA GLN A 18 2.07 13.69 2.77
C GLN A 18 1.44 13.70 1.39
N GLU A 19 2.16 13.15 0.40
CA GLU A 19 1.70 13.15 -0.98
C GLU A 19 0.24 12.68 -0.98
N GLY A 20 -0.66 13.49 -1.53
CA GLY A 20 -2.03 13.08 -1.78
C GLY A 20 -2.01 12.00 -2.85
N ARG A 21 -1.62 10.78 -2.45
CA ARG A 21 -1.55 9.64 -3.36
C ARG A 21 -2.97 9.28 -3.75
N LEU A 22 -3.13 8.85 -5.00
CA LEU A 22 -4.44 8.43 -5.47
C LEU A 22 -4.76 7.06 -4.87
N MET A 23 -6.02 6.85 -4.50
CA MET A 23 -6.59 5.51 -4.36
C MET A 23 -6.37 4.76 -5.68
N ARG A 24 -5.76 3.59 -5.64
CA ARG A 24 -5.54 2.74 -6.83
C ARG A 24 -5.99 1.31 -6.58
N PHE A 25 -6.26 0.62 -7.68
CA PHE A 25 -6.55 -0.81 -7.72
C PHE A 25 -7.65 -1.26 -6.74
N PRO A 26 -8.84 -0.61 -6.74
CA PRO A 26 -9.92 -1.05 -5.88
C PRO A 26 -10.47 -2.41 -6.32
N ASP A 27 -10.94 -3.17 -5.34
CA ASP A 27 -11.76 -4.36 -5.50
C ASP A 27 -12.86 -4.35 -4.42
N ILE A 28 -13.99 -5.00 -4.67
CA ILE A 28 -15.15 -4.94 -3.78
C ILE A 28 -15.78 -6.31 -3.57
N TYR A 29 -16.10 -6.64 -2.32
CA TYR A 29 -16.94 -7.77 -1.95
C TYR A 29 -18.06 -7.29 -1.02
N LYS A 30 -19.31 -7.36 -1.51
CA LYS A 30 -20.49 -6.80 -0.82
C LYS A 30 -20.26 -5.34 -0.43
N ASP A 31 -20.18 -5.06 0.86
CA ASP A 31 -20.00 -3.73 1.44
C ASP A 31 -18.54 -3.37 1.74
N LYS A 32 -17.58 -4.29 1.51
CA LYS A 32 -16.15 -4.07 1.76
C LYS A 32 -15.42 -3.71 0.47
N ILE A 33 -14.78 -2.53 0.46
CA ILE A 33 -13.89 -2.09 -0.62
C ILE A 33 -12.45 -2.22 -0.13
N ALA A 34 -11.64 -3.01 -0.83
CA ALA A 34 -10.20 -3.06 -0.64
C ALA A 34 -9.52 -2.22 -1.72
N PHE A 35 -8.52 -1.42 -1.37
CA PHE A 35 -7.79 -0.58 -2.32
C PHE A 35 -6.38 -0.29 -1.82
N MET A 36 -5.50 0.14 -2.72
CA MET A 36 -4.18 0.63 -2.36
C MET A 36 -4.20 2.14 -2.15
N TYR A 37 -3.58 2.59 -1.05
CA TYR A 37 -3.27 3.99 -0.78
C TYR A 37 -1.95 4.08 0.00
N GLY A 38 -1.08 5.03 -0.35
CA GLY A 38 0.19 5.19 0.35
C GLY A 38 1.27 4.17 -0.02
N GLY A 39 0.93 3.07 -0.67
CA GLY A 39 1.78 1.88 -0.82
C GLY A 39 1.21 0.67 -0.08
N ASP A 40 0.26 0.91 0.83
CA ASP A 40 -0.41 -0.10 1.65
C ASP A 40 -1.81 -0.41 1.15
N LEU A 41 -2.37 -1.52 1.62
CA LEU A 41 -3.78 -1.88 1.43
C LEU A 41 -4.66 -1.32 2.55
N TRP A 42 -5.84 -0.86 2.15
CA TRP A 42 -6.85 -0.27 3.02
C TRP A 42 -8.20 -0.91 2.76
N LEU A 43 -9.05 -0.92 3.78
CA LEU A 43 -10.47 -1.30 3.70
C LEU A 43 -11.36 -0.10 4.00
N ALA A 44 -12.43 0.05 3.24
CA ALA A 44 -13.52 0.97 3.52
C ALA A 44 -14.88 0.29 3.33
N SER A 45 -15.91 0.83 3.96
CA SER A 45 -17.29 0.46 3.64
C SER A 45 -17.75 1.18 2.37
N SER A 46 -18.50 0.49 1.51
CA SER A 46 -19.18 1.12 0.36
C SER A 46 -20.27 2.11 0.77
N ASN A 47 -20.74 2.05 2.02
CA ASN A 47 -21.65 3.03 2.61
C ASN A 47 -20.92 4.31 3.07
N GLY A 48 -19.59 4.39 2.89
CA GLY A 48 -18.75 5.50 3.33
C GLY A 48 -18.18 5.30 4.75
N GLY A 49 -17.55 6.35 5.27
CA GLY A 49 -16.87 6.34 6.57
C GLY A 49 -15.35 6.35 6.46
N VAL A 50 -14.69 6.04 7.57
CA VAL A 50 -13.22 6.08 7.69
C VAL A 50 -12.62 4.78 7.18
N ALA A 51 -11.66 4.89 6.24
CA ALA A 51 -10.90 3.74 5.78
C ALA A 51 -9.90 3.27 6.85
N ARG A 52 -9.70 1.96 6.93
CA ARG A 52 -8.76 1.31 7.86
C ARG A 52 -7.62 0.66 7.08
N GLN A 53 -6.39 0.99 7.43
CA GLN A 53 -5.20 0.33 6.90
C GLN A 53 -5.14 -1.13 7.36
N ILE A 54 -4.78 -2.05 6.45
CA ILE A 54 -4.69 -3.50 6.73
C ILE A 54 -3.32 -4.12 6.43
N THR A 55 -2.40 -3.36 5.83
CA THR A 55 -0.97 -3.72 5.69
C THR A 55 -0.11 -2.51 6.07
N SER A 56 1.16 -2.72 6.44
CA SER A 56 2.05 -1.62 6.89
C SER A 56 3.53 -1.94 6.65
N HIS A 57 3.84 -2.77 5.64
CA HIS A 57 5.22 -3.13 5.38
C HIS A 57 5.95 -1.94 4.74
N SER A 58 7.28 -1.89 4.86
CA SER A 58 8.11 -0.91 4.15
C SER A 58 8.08 -1.05 2.61
N GLY A 59 7.45 -2.10 2.10
CA GLY A 59 7.41 -2.46 0.69
C GLY A 59 6.22 -1.80 0.00
N ARG A 60 5.80 -2.38 -1.12
CA ARG A 60 4.54 -2.01 -1.77
C ARG A 60 3.61 -3.21 -1.78
N GLU A 61 2.34 -2.95 -1.54
CA GLU A 61 1.25 -3.90 -1.56
C GLU A 61 0.19 -3.40 -2.55
N LEU A 62 -0.02 -4.18 -3.60
CA LEU A 62 -0.73 -3.76 -4.81
C LEU A 62 -1.78 -4.81 -5.21
N PHE A 63 -2.74 -4.36 -6.03
CA PHE A 63 -3.72 -5.24 -6.69
C PHE A 63 -4.49 -6.19 -5.74
N PRO A 64 -5.16 -5.67 -4.70
CA PRO A 64 -5.97 -6.52 -3.84
C PRO A 64 -7.14 -7.13 -4.62
N LYS A 65 -7.45 -8.40 -4.34
CA LYS A 65 -8.62 -9.11 -4.85
C LYS A 65 -9.27 -9.95 -3.76
N PHE A 66 -10.56 -9.78 -3.55
CA PHE A 66 -11.32 -10.64 -2.64
C PHE A 66 -11.48 -12.04 -3.25
N SER A 67 -11.43 -13.07 -2.40
CA SER A 67 -11.88 -14.40 -2.80
C SER A 67 -13.39 -14.39 -3.09
N PRO A 68 -13.90 -15.31 -3.93
CA PRO A 68 -15.34 -15.38 -4.24
C PRO A 68 -16.25 -15.53 -3.01
N ASP A 69 -15.75 -16.16 -1.94
CA ASP A 69 -16.45 -16.33 -0.66
C ASP A 69 -16.23 -15.16 0.31
N GLY A 70 -15.41 -14.16 -0.07
CA GLY A 70 -15.11 -12.97 0.71
C GLY A 70 -14.27 -13.21 1.96
N LYS A 71 -13.69 -14.41 2.16
CA LYS A 71 -12.89 -14.74 3.35
C LYS A 71 -11.44 -14.28 3.25
N TRP A 72 -10.93 -14.13 2.03
CA TRP A 72 -9.53 -13.83 1.78
C TRP A 72 -9.37 -12.60 0.90
N ILE A 73 -8.21 -11.97 1.00
CA ILE A 73 -7.69 -11.04 0.01
C ILE A 73 -6.39 -11.64 -0.52
N ALA A 74 -6.32 -11.85 -1.84
CA ALA A 74 -5.07 -12.07 -2.56
C ALA A 74 -4.51 -10.71 -3.01
N PHE A 75 -3.20 -10.54 -2.97
CA PHE A 75 -2.55 -9.30 -3.36
C PHE A 75 -1.10 -9.54 -3.74
N THR A 76 -0.48 -8.57 -4.43
CA THR A 76 0.95 -8.61 -4.74
C THR A 76 1.73 -7.76 -3.75
N ALA A 77 2.81 -8.28 -3.17
CA ALA A 77 3.63 -7.53 -2.22
C ALA A 77 5.13 -7.69 -2.45
N GLN A 78 5.89 -6.67 -2.04
CA GLN A 78 7.36 -6.62 -2.10
C GLN A 78 7.97 -6.64 -0.69
N TYR A 79 7.89 -7.78 -0.01
CA TYR A 79 8.42 -7.90 1.36
C TYR A 79 9.90 -8.28 1.42
N ASP A 80 10.38 -9.07 0.47
CA ASP A 80 11.75 -9.60 0.39
C ASP A 80 12.56 -8.95 -0.75
N GLY A 81 12.09 -7.82 -1.27
CA GLY A 81 12.66 -7.13 -2.42
C GLY A 81 12.10 -7.58 -3.78
N ASN A 82 11.39 -8.71 -3.85
CA ASN A 82 10.71 -9.18 -5.06
C ASN A 82 9.19 -9.13 -4.92
N PHE A 83 8.49 -8.90 -6.03
CA PHE A 83 7.03 -8.98 -6.04
C PHE A 83 6.56 -10.43 -6.08
N ASN A 84 5.78 -10.79 -5.07
CA ASN A 84 5.19 -12.12 -4.93
C ASN A 84 3.71 -12.01 -4.57
N VAL A 85 2.94 -13.06 -4.84
CA VAL A 85 1.53 -13.14 -4.44
C VAL A 85 1.46 -13.57 -2.98
N TYR A 86 0.60 -12.89 -2.22
CA TYR A 86 0.27 -13.19 -0.84
C TYR A 86 -1.25 -13.30 -0.69
N VAL A 87 -1.68 -13.98 0.36
CA VAL A 87 -3.07 -14.01 0.82
C VAL A 87 -3.15 -13.70 2.30
N MET A 88 -4.23 -13.04 2.72
CA MET A 88 -4.55 -12.79 4.12
C MET A 88 -6.08 -12.83 4.35
N PRO A 89 -6.56 -12.96 5.60
CA PRO A 89 -7.98 -12.84 5.89
C PRO A 89 -8.53 -11.49 5.40
N SER A 90 -9.77 -11.45 4.94
CA SER A 90 -10.35 -10.27 4.28
C SER A 90 -10.56 -9.06 5.19
N ASP A 91 -10.50 -9.26 6.51
CA ASP A 91 -10.51 -8.18 7.50
C ASP A 91 -9.11 -7.69 7.89
N GLY A 92 -8.07 -8.21 7.22
CA GLY A 92 -6.66 -8.05 7.56
C GLY A 92 -6.15 -9.19 8.43
N GLY A 93 -4.85 -9.18 8.72
CA GLY A 93 -4.18 -10.20 9.51
C GLY A 93 -2.82 -10.56 8.91
N GLN A 94 -2.25 -11.67 9.35
CA GLN A 94 -0.93 -12.09 8.90
C GLN A 94 -0.97 -12.57 7.44
N PRO A 95 -0.21 -11.96 6.52
CA PRO A 95 -0.08 -12.44 5.16
C PRO A 95 0.66 -13.78 5.07
N LYS A 96 0.21 -14.63 4.16
CA LYS A 96 0.88 -15.86 3.75
C LYS A 96 1.33 -15.74 2.29
N GLN A 97 2.62 -15.93 2.05
CA GLN A 97 3.19 -15.93 0.71
C GLN A 97 2.77 -17.19 -0.08
N LEU A 98 2.45 -17.02 -1.36
CA LEU A 98 2.05 -18.09 -2.28
C LEU A 98 3.05 -18.33 -3.41
N THR A 99 3.77 -17.30 -3.85
CA THR A 99 4.80 -17.41 -4.90
C THR A 99 6.17 -17.02 -4.36
N PHE A 100 7.23 -17.56 -4.96
CA PHE A 100 8.62 -17.41 -4.47
C PHE A 100 9.57 -17.04 -5.61
N TYR A 101 9.21 -16.00 -6.37
CA TYR A 101 10.07 -15.48 -7.43
C TYR A 101 11.31 -14.81 -6.83
N GLN A 102 12.49 -15.20 -7.32
CA GLN A 102 13.80 -14.72 -6.87
C GLN A 102 14.65 -14.16 -8.02
N GLY A 103 14.05 -13.86 -9.17
CA GLY A 103 14.80 -13.29 -10.29
C GLY A 103 15.29 -11.88 -9.98
N SER A 104 16.37 -11.46 -10.65
CA SER A 104 16.88 -10.09 -10.56
C SER A 104 15.76 -9.11 -10.88
N ALA A 105 15.37 -8.30 -9.90
CA ALA A 105 14.31 -7.31 -10.03
C ALA A 105 14.67 -6.28 -11.12
N THR A 106 14.35 -6.57 -12.38
CA THR A 106 14.24 -5.54 -13.40
C THR A 106 13.08 -4.66 -12.96
N PRO A 107 13.29 -3.38 -12.60
CA PRO A 107 12.22 -2.53 -12.12
C PRO A 107 11.30 -2.23 -13.30
N LEU A 108 10.25 -3.03 -13.47
CA LEU A 108 9.16 -2.68 -14.36
C LEU A 108 8.34 -1.62 -13.64
N SER A 109 8.13 -0.49 -14.31
CA SER A 109 7.20 0.53 -13.81
C SER A 109 5.82 -0.10 -13.62
N ASP A 110 5.01 0.40 -12.68
CA ASP A 110 3.63 -0.05 -12.45
C ASP A 110 2.78 -0.07 -13.75
N ARG A 111 3.19 0.68 -14.79
CA ARG A 111 2.52 0.74 -16.10
C ARG A 111 2.86 -0.40 -17.06
N MET A 112 3.98 -1.11 -16.85
CA MET A 112 4.40 -2.23 -17.69
C MET A 112 4.01 -3.60 -17.10
N GLY A 113 3.35 -3.61 -15.93
CA GLY A 113 2.96 -4.83 -15.22
C GLY A 113 4.09 -5.38 -14.36
N ILE A 114 3.74 -5.87 -13.17
CA ILE A 114 4.68 -6.55 -12.29
C ILE A 114 4.67 -8.06 -12.56
N HIS A 115 5.82 -8.72 -12.39
CA HIS A 115 5.84 -10.18 -12.35
C HIS A 115 5.07 -10.64 -11.11
N ASN A 116 4.10 -11.55 -11.29
CA ASN A 116 3.16 -12.01 -10.26
C ASN A 116 2.05 -11.01 -9.89
N GLU A 117 1.52 -10.30 -10.87
CA GLU A 117 0.31 -9.49 -10.69
C GLU A 117 -0.91 -10.36 -10.39
N VAL A 118 -1.71 -9.94 -9.42
CA VAL A 118 -3.04 -10.50 -9.18
C VAL A 118 -4.04 -9.82 -10.12
N VAL A 119 -4.47 -10.53 -11.16
CA VAL A 119 -5.46 -10.09 -12.15
C VAL A 119 -6.78 -10.86 -11.98
N THR A 120 -7.89 -10.26 -12.41
CA THR A 120 -9.24 -10.88 -12.47
C THR A 120 -9.54 -11.45 -13.83
#